data_AF-A0A3D4VBC1-F1
#
_entry.id   AF-A0A3D4VBC1-F1
#
_cell.length_a   1.000
_cell.length_b   1.000
_cell.length_c   1.000
_cell.angle_alpha   90.00
_cell.angle_beta   90.00
_cell.angle_gamma   90.00
#
_symmetry.space_group_name_H-M   'P 1'
#
loop_
_entity.id
_entity.type
_entity.pdbx_description
1 polymer ?
#
loop_
_entity_poly.entity_id
_entity_poly.type
_entity_poly.pdbx_seq_one_letter_code
_entity_poly.pdbx_strand_id
1 'polypeptide(L)'
;MSEHARQYLIDRFREDAHALRERVATMRRGVQVPGPDVTTSERMAEACDDVATVVSGVAAQDDATTIDQWVATLVTMLEDRQRGQTLHPAVRAVYAGGVARVREVAQAERRDESR
;
A
#
# COMPACT_ATOMS: atom_id res chain seq x y z
N MET A 1 13.65 1.92 9.73
CA MET A 1 13.59 1.67 8.27
C MET A 1 14.07 2.93 7.60
N SER A 2 14.86 2.81 6.54
CA SER A 2 15.40 3.97 5.84
C SER A 2 14.29 4.83 5.24
N GLU A 3 14.59 6.12 5.09
CA GLU A 3 13.73 7.06 4.37
C GLU A 3 13.53 6.63 2.90
N HIS A 4 14.56 6.06 2.27
CA HIS A 4 14.49 5.55 0.90
C HIS A 4 13.47 4.41 0.76
N ALA A 5 13.51 3.43 1.67
CA ALA A 5 12.55 2.33 1.70
C ALA A 5 11.11 2.83 1.93
N ARG A 6 10.93 3.83 2.79
CA ARG A 6 9.64 4.49 3.02
C ARG A 6 9.14 5.16 1.75
N GLN A 7 9.99 5.96 1.12
CA GLN A 7 9.65 6.71 -0.08
C GLN A 7 9.30 5.76 -1.24
N TYR A 8 10.08 4.69 -1.40
CA TYR A 8 9.80 3.63 -2.37
C TYR A 8 8.39 3.03 -2.19
N LEU A 9 8.00 2.71 -0.94
CA LEU A 9 6.66 2.19 -0.65
C LEU A 9 5.57 3.20 -1.03
N ILE A 10 5.75 4.47 -0.64
CA ILE A 10 4.78 5.54 -0.93
C ILE A 10 4.59 5.69 -2.44
N ASP A 11 5.69 5.80 -3.19
CA ASP A 11 5.64 6.02 -4.63
C ASP A 11 5.03 4.82 -5.33
N ARG A 12 5.37 3.60 -4.91
CA ARG A 12 4.81 2.39 -5.47
C ARG A 12 3.28 2.33 -5.35
N PHE A 13 2.73 2.62 -4.18
CA PHE A 13 1.27 2.58 -4.00
C PHE A 13 0.57 3.73 -4.74
N ARG A 14 1.20 4.89 -4.87
CA ARG A 14 0.68 6.00 -5.69
C ARG A 14 0.67 5.65 -7.18
N GLU A 15 1.71 4.99 -7.68
CA GLU A 15 1.75 4.48 -9.06
C GLU A 15 0.64 3.46 -9.30
N ASP A 16 0.45 2.51 -8.39
CA ASP A 16 -0.62 1.51 -8.50
C ASP A 16 -2.01 2.19 -8.48
N ALA A 17 -2.22 3.22 -7.65
CA ALA A 17 -3.45 4.01 -7.64
C ALA A 17 -3.66 4.76 -8.97
N HIS A 18 -2.60 5.36 -9.52
CA HIS A 18 -2.64 6.05 -10.81
C HIS A 18 -3.03 5.10 -11.94
N ALA A 19 -2.41 3.93 -12.03
CA ALA A 19 -2.73 2.92 -13.04
C ALA A 19 -4.20 2.46 -12.98
N LEU A 20 -4.75 2.30 -11.78
CA LEU A 20 -6.17 1.98 -11.59
C LEU A 20 -7.09 3.12 -12.06
N ARG A 21 -6.71 4.38 -11.86
CA ARG A 21 -7.46 5.54 -12.36
C ARG A 21 -7.42 5.65 -13.88
N GLU A 22 -6.27 5.39 -14.49
CA GLU A 22 -6.14 5.35 -15.96
C GLU A 22 -7.01 4.24 -16.56
N ARG A 23 -7.04 3.08 -15.92
CA ARG A 23 -7.94 1.98 -16.27
C ARG A 23 -9.40 2.43 -16.21
N VAL A 24 -9.82 3.09 -15.13
CA VAL A 24 -11.18 3.65 -15.00
C VAL A 24 -11.49 4.66 -16.09
N ALA A 25 -10.58 5.59 -16.37
CA ALA A 25 -10.75 6.58 -17.42
C ALA A 25 -10.92 5.92 -18.80
N THR A 26 -10.18 4.85 -19.06
CA THR A 26 -10.27 4.05 -20.29
C THR A 26 -11.64 3.37 -20.41
N MET A 27 -12.11 2.72 -19.34
CA MET A 27 -13.43 2.08 -19.33
C MET A 27 -14.58 3.08 -19.50
N ARG A 28 -14.48 4.27 -18.91
CA ARG A 28 -15.47 5.35 -19.07
C ARG A 28 -15.56 5.88 -20.50
N ARG A 29 -14.51 5.70 -21.32
CA ARG A 29 -14.52 6.00 -22.75
C ARG A 29 -15.14 4.88 -23.60
N GLY A 30 -15.70 3.85 -22.98
CA GLY A 30 -16.35 2.72 -23.66
C GLY A 30 -15.40 1.60 -24.05
N VAL A 31 -14.13 1.63 -23.60
CA VAL A 31 -13.16 0.57 -23.89
C VAL A 31 -13.29 -0.54 -22.86
N GLN A 32 -13.53 -1.77 -23.30
CA GLN A 32 -13.54 -2.92 -22.41
C GLN A 32 -12.11 -3.28 -22.01
N VAL A 33 -11.81 -3.26 -20.71
CA VAL A 33 -10.51 -3.66 -20.16
C VAL A 33 -10.70 -4.92 -19.29
N PRO A 34 -9.99 -6.03 -19.54
CA PRO A 34 -10.09 -7.24 -18.71
C PRO A 34 -9.76 -6.96 -17.25
N GLY A 35 -10.54 -7.50 -16.30
CA GLY A 35 -10.31 -7.34 -14.86
C GLY A 35 -11.48 -6.67 -14.12
N PRO A 36 -11.23 -5.99 -12.98
CA PRO A 36 -12.28 -5.39 -12.17
C PRO A 36 -13.04 -4.31 -12.93
N ASP A 37 -14.33 -4.16 -12.60
CA ASP A 37 -15.18 -3.09 -13.12
C ASP A 37 -14.74 -1.69 -12.64
N VAL A 38 -15.42 -0.65 -13.13
CA VAL A 38 -15.13 0.75 -12.80
C VAL A 38 -15.17 0.97 -11.29
N THR A 39 -16.28 0.64 -10.65
CA THR A 39 -16.51 0.87 -9.21
C THR A 39 -15.45 0.17 -8.36
N THR A 40 -15.12 -1.07 -8.70
CA THR A 40 -14.10 -1.86 -8.00
C THR A 40 -12.72 -1.27 -8.21
N SER A 41 -12.38 -0.86 -9.43
CA SER A 41 -11.09 -0.23 -9.75
C SER A 41 -10.91 1.10 -9.02
N GLU A 42 -11.98 1.91 -8.90
CA GLU A 42 -11.95 3.16 -8.12
C GLU A 42 -11.68 2.90 -6.64
N ARG A 43 -12.42 1.97 -6.03
CA ARG A 43 -12.21 1.59 -4.62
C ARG A 43 -10.83 1.02 -4.36
N MET A 44 -10.27 0.26 -5.31
CA MET A 44 -8.90 -0.23 -5.21
C MET A 44 -7.89 0.93 -5.28
N ALA A 45 -8.12 1.93 -6.14
CA ALA A 45 -7.25 3.10 -6.24
C ALA A 45 -7.25 3.92 -4.94
N GLU A 46 -8.44 4.12 -4.35
CA GLU A 46 -8.59 4.76 -3.04
C GLU A 46 -7.85 3.98 -1.94
N ALA A 47 -7.93 2.65 -1.95
CA ALA A 47 -7.22 1.82 -1.00
C ALA A 47 -5.69 1.90 -1.17
N CYS A 48 -5.18 1.96 -2.40
CA CYS A 48 -3.76 2.18 -2.65
C CYS A 48 -3.28 3.54 -2.10
N ASP A 49 -4.05 4.61 -2.31
CA ASP A 49 -3.74 5.92 -1.74
C ASP A 49 -3.81 5.95 -0.21
N ASP A 50 -4.75 5.23 0.39
CA ASP A 50 -4.84 5.06 1.85
C ASP A 50 -3.61 4.30 2.39
N VAL A 51 -3.13 3.26 1.70
CA VAL A 51 -1.86 2.59 2.06
C VAL A 51 -0.69 3.58 2.01
N ALA A 52 -0.56 4.36 0.93
CA ALA A 52 0.49 5.37 0.82
C ALA A 52 0.39 6.41 1.95
N THR A 53 -0.82 6.81 2.32
CA THR A 53 -1.10 7.73 3.42
C THR A 53 -0.66 7.14 4.76
N VAL A 54 -0.99 5.87 5.03
CA VAL A 54 -0.56 5.13 6.23
C VAL A 54 0.96 5.09 6.33
N VAL A 55 1.65 4.74 5.24
CA VAL A 55 3.12 4.69 5.20
C VAL A 55 3.73 6.07 5.44
N SER A 56 3.13 7.13 4.87
CA SER A 56 3.60 8.51 5.08
C SER A 56 3.32 9.06 6.47
N GLY A 57 2.22 8.63 7.10
CA GLY A 57 1.73 9.12 8.38
C GLY A 57 2.42 8.50 9.59
N VAL A 58 3.02 7.32 9.43
CA VAL A 58 3.95 6.79 10.43
C VAL A 58 5.26 7.56 10.27
N ALA A 59 5.36 8.67 11.01
CA ALA A 59 6.58 9.43 11.16
C ALA A 59 7.75 8.49 11.41
N ALA A 60 8.95 8.83 10.91
CA ALA A 60 10.17 8.30 11.50
C ALA A 60 10.16 8.77 12.97
N GLN A 61 9.55 7.98 13.86
CA GLN A 61 9.38 8.33 15.26
C GLN A 61 10.76 8.27 15.89
N ASP A 62 11.46 9.40 15.98
CA ASP A 62 12.79 9.54 16.55
C ASP A 62 13.89 8.65 15.91
N ASP A 63 15.14 9.07 16.04
CA ASP A 63 16.32 8.27 15.68
C ASP A 63 16.40 6.90 16.42
N ALA A 64 15.48 6.66 17.36
CA ALA A 64 15.41 5.47 18.20
C ALA A 64 14.40 4.39 17.75
N THR A 65 13.49 4.66 16.79
CA THR A 65 12.53 3.62 16.35
C THR A 65 13.20 2.60 15.44
N THR A 66 13.18 1.34 15.88
CA THR A 66 13.75 0.24 15.10
C THR A 66 12.92 -0.07 13.85
N ILE A 67 13.53 -0.69 12.84
CA ILE A 67 12.81 -1.25 11.68
C ILE A 67 11.61 -2.08 12.14
N ASP A 68 11.79 -2.92 13.18
CA ASP A 68 10.76 -3.84 13.65
C ASP A 68 9.55 -3.12 14.25
N GLN A 69 9.77 -2.06 15.02
CA GLN A 69 8.68 -1.26 15.59
C GLN A 69 7.88 -0.55 14.50
N TRP A 70 8.57 0.05 13.52
CA TRP A 70 7.90 0.73 12.40
C TRP A 70 7.07 -0.26 11.56
N VAL A 71 7.64 -1.42 11.24
CA VAL A 71 6.95 -2.49 10.51
C VAL A 71 5.75 -2.99 11.29
N ALA A 72 5.89 -3.25 12.59
CA ALA A 72 4.79 -3.70 13.44
C ALA A 72 3.63 -2.70 13.42
N THR A 73 3.90 -1.41 13.62
CA THR A 73 2.88 -0.36 13.58
C THR A 73 2.12 -0.34 12.26
N LEU A 74 2.83 -0.36 11.13
CA LEU A 74 2.17 -0.34 9.82
C LEU A 74 1.39 -1.61 9.53
N VAL A 75 1.96 -2.77 9.84
CA VAL A 75 1.28 -4.05 9.67
C VAL A 75 -0.03 -4.02 10.45
N THR A 76 -0.02 -3.56 11.71
CA THR A 76 -1.25 -3.40 12.49
C THR A 76 -2.24 -2.46 11.82
N MET A 77 -1.82 -1.25 11.42
CA MET A 77 -2.70 -0.27 10.78
C MET A 77 -3.32 -0.76 9.46
N LEU A 78 -2.59 -1.57 8.68
CA LEU A 78 -3.05 -2.14 7.42
C LEU A 78 -3.93 -3.37 7.63
N GLU A 79 -3.61 -4.22 8.61
CA GLU A 79 -4.45 -5.36 8.99
C GLU A 79 -5.78 -4.88 9.58
N ASP A 80 -5.80 -3.80 10.35
CA ASP A 80 -7.03 -3.22 10.89
C ASP A 80 -7.94 -2.71 9.78
N ARG A 81 -7.37 -2.05 8.76
CA ARG A 81 -8.10 -1.69 7.54
C ARG A 81 -8.62 -2.94 6.84
N GLN A 82 -7.78 -3.96 6.65
CA GLN A 82 -8.16 -5.23 6.03
C GLN A 82 -9.32 -5.92 6.76
N ARG A 83 -9.44 -5.79 8.08
CA ARG A 83 -10.53 -6.37 8.90
C ARG A 83 -11.86 -5.63 8.77
N GLY A 84 -11.92 -4.50 8.07
CA GLY A 84 -13.17 -3.78 7.79
C GLY A 84 -14.25 -4.73 7.22
N GLN A 85 -15.36 -4.86 7.95
CA GLN A 85 -16.39 -5.89 7.68
C GLN A 85 -17.13 -5.66 6.36
N THR A 86 -17.17 -4.42 5.87
CA THR A 86 -17.87 -4.02 4.64
C THR A 86 -16.95 -3.91 3.42
N LEU A 87 -15.68 -4.28 3.54
CA LEU A 87 -14.72 -4.16 2.44
C LEU A 87 -14.96 -5.19 1.34
N HIS A 88 -15.01 -4.70 0.11
CA HIS A 88 -14.99 -5.51 -1.10
C HIS A 88 -13.73 -6.41 -1.12
N PRO A 89 -13.81 -7.68 -1.56
CA PRO A 89 -12.66 -8.60 -1.57
C PRO A 89 -11.42 -8.05 -2.27
N ALA A 90 -11.60 -7.34 -3.39
CA ALA A 90 -10.47 -6.74 -4.12
C ALA A 90 -9.79 -5.61 -3.33
N VAL A 91 -10.54 -4.82 -2.56
CA VAL A 91 -9.99 -3.78 -1.67
C VAL A 91 -9.23 -4.42 -0.51
N ARG A 92 -9.80 -5.49 0.07
CA ARG A 92 -9.13 -6.28 1.11
C ARG A 92 -7.78 -6.84 0.63
N ALA A 93 -7.71 -7.25 -0.64
CA ALA A 93 -6.47 -7.73 -1.25
C ALA A 93 -5.41 -6.63 -1.40
N VAL A 94 -5.80 -5.37 -1.65
CA VAL A 94 -4.87 -4.23 -1.66
C VAL A 94 -4.19 -4.06 -0.30
N TYR A 95 -4.95 -4.07 0.80
CA TYR A 95 -4.38 -3.97 2.15
C TYR A 95 -3.49 -5.15 2.51
N ALA A 96 -3.89 -6.38 2.14
CA ALA A 96 -3.06 -7.56 2.33
C ALA A 96 -1.74 -7.49 1.53
N GLY A 97 -1.80 -6.98 0.29
CA GLY A 97 -0.62 -6.69 -0.52
C GLY A 97 0.27 -5.60 0.10
N GLY A 98 -0.34 -4.58 0.71
CA GLY A 98 0.32 -3.58 1.55
C GLY A 98 1.16 -4.21 2.65
N VAL A 99 0.54 -5.07 3.46
CA VAL A 99 1.22 -5.82 4.54
C VAL A 99 2.39 -6.63 4.01
N ALA A 100 2.19 -7.39 2.92
CA ALA A 100 3.24 -8.20 2.32
C ALA A 100 4.43 -7.34 1.86
N ARG A 101 4.15 -6.24 1.13
CA ARG A 101 5.19 -5.38 0.59
C ARG A 101 5.98 -4.63 1.66
N VAL A 102 5.33 -4.18 2.74
CA VAL A 102 6.03 -3.60 3.91
C VAL A 102 7.00 -4.61 4.52
N ARG A 103 6.57 -5.87 4.69
CA ARG A 103 7.43 -6.94 5.24
C ARG A 103 8.61 -7.25 4.32
N GLU A 104 8.38 -7.31 3.01
CA GLU A 104 9.43 -7.55 2.00
C GLU A 104 10.52 -6.46 2.03
N VAL A 105 10.12 -5.19 2.02
CA VAL A 105 11.05 -4.05 2.05
C VAL A 105 11.85 -4.04 3.35
N ALA A 106 11.20 -4.28 4.49
CA ALA A 106 11.90 -4.37 5.76
C ALA A 106 12.88 -5.55 5.84
N GLN A 107 12.58 -6.67 5.19
CA GLN A 107 13.52 -7.79 5.10
C GLN A 107 14.72 -7.45 4.22
N ALA A 108 14.54 -6.65 3.16
CA ALA A 108 15.65 -6.17 2.35
C ALA A 108 16.59 -5.26 3.15
N GLU A 109 16.02 -4.28 3.86
CA GLU A 109 16.79 -3.36 4.71
C GLU A 109 17.63 -4.08 5.77
N ARG A 110 17.05 -5.07 6.47
CA ARG A 110 17.79 -5.86 7.48
C ARG A 110 18.98 -6.63 6.88
N ARG A 111 18.85 -7.09 5.63
CA ARG A 111 19.95 -7.80 4.94
C ARG A 111 21.09 -6.85 4.57
N ASP A 112 20.76 -5.61 4.21
CA ASP A 112 21.73 -4.60 3.83
C ASP A 112 22.47 -4.05 5.07
N GLU A 113 21.81 -3.94 6.22
CA GLU A 113 22.44 -3.56 7.51
C GLU A 113 23.39 -4.65 8.07
N SER A 114 23.28 -5.89 7.61
CA SER A 114 24.09 -7.03 8.07
C SER A 114 25.36 -7.28 7.22
N ARG A 115 25.64 -6.41 6.24
CA ARG A 115 26.80 -6.50 5.34
C ARG A 115 27.86 -5.45 5.69
#